data_AF-A0A4V3WD44-F1
#
_entry.id   AF-A0A4V3WD44-F1
#
_cell.length_a   1.000
_cell.length_b   1.000
_cell.length_c   1.000
_cell.angle_alpha   90.00
_cell.angle_beta   90.00
_cell.angle_gamma   90.00
#
_symmetry.space_group_name_H-M   'P 1'
#
loop_
_entity.id
_entity.type
_entity.pdbx_description
1 polymer ?
#
loop_
_entity_poly.entity_id
_entity_poly.type
_entity_poly.pdbx_seq_one_letter_code
_entity_poly.pdbx_strand_id
1 'polypeptide(L)' 'MTHLKLEELVSYFVLAQPDSSKPLSEVDFVRLIEDMGLEAANEHRQAIVEQLREGHNIHVVVAIVAA' A
#
# COMPACT_ATOMS: atom_id res chain seq x y z
N MET A 1 10.06 1.78 -14.74
CA MET A 1 8.69 2.05 -14.26
C MET A 1 8.62 3.49 -13.81
N THR A 2 7.52 4.20 -14.02
CA THR A 2 7.37 5.57 -13.50
C THR A 2 7.25 5.50 -11.98
N HIS A 3 8.15 6.17 -11.25
CA HIS A 3 8.03 6.31 -9.80
C HIS A 3 6.95 7.34 -9.50
N LEU A 4 5.96 6.93 -8.72
CA LEU A 4 4.90 7.76 -8.22
C LEU A 4 5.37 8.53 -6.99
N LYS A 5 4.90 9.76 -6.84
CA LYS A 5 5.04 10.53 -5.60
C LYS A 5 4.20 9.91 -4.49
N LEU A 6 4.48 10.32 -3.25
CA LEU A 6 3.76 9.87 -2.07
C LEU A 6 2.23 9.97 -2.25
N GLU A 7 1.73 11.14 -2.62
CA GLU A 7 0.30 11.41 -2.81
C GLU A 7 -0.34 10.51 -3.88
N GLU A 8 0.39 10.25 -4.97
CA GLU A 8 -0.06 9.40 -6.07
C GLU A 8 -0.09 7.93 -5.64
N LEU A 9 0.89 7.50 -4.84
CA LEU A 9 0.97 6.13 -4.32
C LEU A 9 -0.11 5.86 -3.26
N VAL A 10 -0.38 6.83 -2.38
CA VAL A 10 -1.46 6.76 -1.41
C VAL A 10 -2.80 6.63 -2.13
N SER A 11 -3.06 7.51 -3.11
CA SER A 11 -4.29 7.47 -3.90
C SER A 11 -4.44 6.14 -4.64
N TYR A 12 -3.33 5.62 -5.18
CA TYR A 12 -3.30 4.33 -5.85
C TYR A 12 -3.69 3.17 -4.92
N PHE A 13 -3.16 3.13 -3.70
CA PHE A 13 -3.51 2.09 -2.73
C PHE A 13 -4.92 2.21 -2.20
N VAL A 14 -5.43 3.43 -1.96
CA VAL A 14 -6.82 3.66 -1.56
C VAL A 14 -7.78 3.12 -2.62
N LEU A 15 -7.55 3.43 -3.89
CA LEU A 15 -8.38 2.97 -5.02
C LEU A 15 -8.26 1.46 -5.28
N ALA A 16 -7.22 0.81 -4.77
CA ALA A 16 -7.00 -0.61 -4.95
C ALA A 16 -7.73 -1.49 -3.93
N GLN A 17 -8.27 -0.89 -2.86
CA GLN A 17 -8.97 -1.62 -1.81
C GLN A 17 -10.34 -2.13 -2.27
N PRO A 18 -10.79 -3.30 -1.78
CA PRO A 18 -12.13 -3.79 -2.03
C PRO A 18 -13.17 -3.02 -1.19
N ASP A 19 -14.32 -2.70 -1.80
CA ASP A 19 -15.44 -1.96 -1.17
C ASP A 19 -16.06 -2.64 0.07
N SER A 20 -15.72 -3.90 0.33
CA SER A 20 -16.40 -4.80 1.27
C SER A 20 -15.75 -4.90 2.65
N SER A 21 -14.52 -4.43 2.84
CA SER A 21 -13.80 -4.44 4.13
C SER A 21 -13.58 -3.02 4.61
N LYS A 22 -13.66 -2.77 5.94
CA LYS A 22 -13.33 -1.48 6.56
C LYS A 22 -12.05 -0.93 5.94
N PRO A 23 -12.13 0.08 5.06
CA PRO A 23 -10.98 0.48 4.26
C PRO A 23 -9.93 1.11 5.15
N LEU A 24 -8.67 0.76 4.91
CA LEU A 24 -7.52 1.50 5.43
C LEU A 24 -7.64 2.93 4.93
N SER A 25 -7.36 3.88 5.82
CA SER A 25 -7.40 5.30 5.52
C SER A 25 -6.15 5.74 4.77
N GLU A 26 -6.19 6.92 4.15
CA GLU A 26 -5.01 7.56 3.56
C GLU A 26 -3.85 7.66 4.56
N VAL A 27 -4.15 7.93 5.84
CA VAL A 27 -3.14 8.05 6.91
C VAL A 27 -2.42 6.72 7.14
N ASP A 28 -3.12 5.60 7.02
CA ASP A 28 -2.51 4.28 7.17
C ASP A 28 -1.53 4.03 6.01
N PHE A 29 -1.88 4.40 4.78
CA PHE A 29 -0.99 4.28 3.64
C PHE A 29 0.19 5.25 3.68
N VAL A 30 0.01 6.47 4.18
CA VAL A 30 1.13 7.39 4.40
C VAL A 30 2.14 6.77 5.35
N ARG A 31 1.68 6.22 6.49
CA ARG A 31 2.56 5.54 7.46
C ARG A 31 3.27 4.33 6.85
N LEU A 32 2.55 3.50 6.08
CA LEU A 32 3.14 2.38 5.36
C LEU A 32 4.30 2.82 4.46
N ILE A 33 4.11 3.89 3.70
CA ILE A 33 5.11 4.39 2.76
C ILE A 33 6.27 5.04 3.50
N GLU A 34 6.02 5.71 4.61
CA GLU A 34 7.08 6.26 5.48
C GLU A 34 7.92 5.15 6.12
N ASP A 35 7.29 4.08 6.61
CA ASP A 35 7.95 2.95 7.25
C ASP A 35 8.79 2.13 6.26
N MET A 36 8.30 1.95 5.03
CA MET A 36 9.01 1.19 3.98
C MET A 36 10.01 2.06 3.20
N GLY A 37 9.77 3.37 3.10
CA GLY A 37 10.41 4.26 2.16
C GLY A 37 9.68 4.33 0.82
N LEU A 38 9.62 5.53 0.24
CA LEU A 38 8.90 5.80 -1.02
C LEU A 38 9.41 4.97 -2.20
N GLU A 39 10.71 4.68 -2.25
CA GLU A 39 11.32 3.87 -3.31
C GLU A 39 10.86 2.41 -3.22
N ALA A 40 11.00 1.78 -2.05
CA ALA A 40 10.55 0.40 -1.84
C ALA A 40 9.04 0.26 -2.05
N ALA A 41 8.24 1.22 -1.58
CA ALA A 41 6.80 1.21 -1.80
C ALA A 41 6.42 1.29 -3.31
N ASN A 42 7.23 1.99 -4.12
CA ASN A 42 7.06 2.02 -5.57
C ASN A 42 7.45 0.69 -6.22
N GLU A 43 8.56 0.09 -5.80
CA GLU A 43 9.04 -1.20 -6.31
C GLU A 43 8.05 -2.33 -6.02
N HIS A 44 7.47 -2.33 -4.83
CA HIS A 44 6.54 -3.36 -4.37
C HIS A 44 5.06 -3.02 -4.57
N ARG A 45 4.75 -1.95 -5.32
CA ARG A 45 3.37 -1.43 -5.44
C ARG A 45 2.33 -2.48 -5.86
N GLN A 46 2.71 -3.42 -6.73
CA GLN A 46 1.79 -4.45 -7.24
C GLN A 46 1.51 -5.51 -6.16
N ALA A 47 2.55 -5.97 -5.47
CA ALA A 47 2.41 -6.91 -4.37
C ALA A 47 1.55 -6.32 -3.24
N ILE A 48 1.75 -5.04 -2.90
CA ILE A 48 0.92 -4.32 -1.92
C ILE A 48 -0.55 -4.35 -2.37
N VAL A 49 -0.84 -4.02 -3.63
CA VAL A 49 -2.21 -4.03 -4.16
C VAL A 49 -2.86 -5.42 -4.14
N GLU A 50 -2.12 -6.47 -4.48
CA GLU A 50 -2.61 -7.85 -4.41
C GLU A 50 -3.03 -8.20 -2.98
N GLN A 51 -2.21 -7.88 -1.99
CA GLN A 51 -2.52 -8.13 -0.59
C GLN A 51 -3.69 -7.29 -0.07
N LEU A 52 -3.81 -6.04 -0.52
CA LEU A 52 -4.96 -5.18 -0.19
C LEU A 52 -6.28 -5.74 -0.75
N ARG A 53 -6.25 -6.32 -1.96
CA ARG A 53 -7.42 -6.96 -2.58
C ARG A 53 -7.86 -8.22 -1.85
N GLU A 54 -6.93 -8.93 -1.23
CA GLU A 54 -7.22 -10.09 -0.37
C GLU A 54 -7.84 -9.68 0.98
N GLY A 55 -7.92 -8.38 1.27
CA GLY A 55 -8.47 -7.85 2.51
C GLY A 55 -7.50 -7.93 3.68
N HIS A 56 -6.20 -8.11 3.41
CA HIS A 56 -5.19 -8.15 4.45
C HIS A 56 -4.97 -6.76 5.06
N ASN A 57 -4.76 -6.74 6.39
CA ASN A 57 -4.41 -5.52 7.10
C ASN A 57 -2.97 -5.09 6.76
N ILE A 58 -2.67 -3.81 6.90
CA ILE A 58 -1.39 -3.17 6.61
C ILE A 58 -0.18 -3.87 7.25
N HIS A 59 -0.31 -4.44 8.45
CA HIS A 59 0.78 -5.18 9.10
C HIS A 59 1.17 -6.47 8.36
N VAL A 60 0.19 -7.14 7.76
CA VAL A 60 0.42 -8.35 6.97
C VAL A 60 1.08 -7.98 5.64
N VAL A 61 0.64 -6.89 5.01
CA VAL A 61 1.26 -6.35 3.79
C VAL A 61 2.73 -6.04 4.02
N VAL A 62 3.07 -5.33 5.11
CA VAL A 62 4.47 -5.03 5.47
C VAL A 62 5.28 -6.30 5.69
N ALA A 63 4.74 -7.26 6.46
CA ALA A 63 5.47 -8.48 6.78
C ALA A 63 5.76 -9.36 5.55
N ILE A 64 4.88 -9.35 4.55
CA ILE A 64 5.07 -10.10 3.30
C ILE A 64 6.05 -9.41 2.36
N VAL A 65 6.02 -8.07 2.32
CA VAL A 65 6.84 -7.29 1.38
C VAL A 65 8.26 -7.04 1.91
N ALA A 66 8.44 -6.97 3.23
CA ALA A 66 9.74 -6.76 3.87
C ALA A 66 10.54 -8.06 4.14
N ALA A 67 9.99 -9.23 3.78
CA ALA A 67 10.62 -10.55 3.92
C ALA A 67 11.41 -10.95 2.67
#